data_AF-A0A7J9Q6I7-F1
#
_entry.id   AF-A0A7J9Q6I7-F1
#
_cell.length_a   1.000
_cell.length_b   1.000
_cell.length_c   1.000
_cell.angle_alpha   90.00
_cell.angle_beta   90.00
_cell.angle_gamma   90.00
#
_symmetry.space_group_name_H-M   'P 1'
#
loop_
_entity.id
_entity.type
_entity.pdbx_description
1 polymer ?
#
loop_
_entity_poly.entity_id
_entity_poly.type
_entity_poly.pdbx_seq_one_letter_code
_entity_poly.pdbx_strand_id
1 'polypeptide(L)' 'MISSKSSLAVLLSKLRVFEAPKLKAEQYTTDSEIAAAVLWQAYYLRDIENRTIADLGSGTGI' A
#
# COMPACT_ATOMS: atom_id res chain seq x y z
N MET A 1 -10.65 -1.40 13.87
CA MET A 1 -9.71 -2.55 13.87
C MET A 1 -9.70 -3.12 12.47
N ILE A 2 -8.53 -3.30 11.86
CA ILE A 2 -8.41 -3.95 10.55
C ILE A 2 -8.50 -5.45 10.82
N SER A 3 -9.54 -6.11 10.31
CA SER A 3 -9.84 -7.52 10.62
C SER A 3 -9.78 -8.42 9.39
N SER A 4 -9.65 -7.85 8.20
CA SER A 4 -9.57 -8.59 6.94
C SER A 4 -8.77 -7.82 5.87
N LYS A 5 -8.29 -8.53 4.85
CA LYS A 5 -7.69 -7.95 3.64
C LYS A 5 -8.60 -6.86 3.04
N SER A 6 -9.91 -7.13 2.94
CA SER A 6 -10.87 -6.17 2.39
C SER A 6 -11.00 -4.92 3.28
N SER A 7 -11.00 -5.06 4.61
CA SER A 7 -11.01 -3.90 5.50
C SER A 7 -9.74 -3.05 5.40
N LEU A 8 -8.59 -3.70 5.12
CA LEU A 8 -7.34 -3.02 4.84
C LEU A 8 -7.41 -2.26 3.50
N ALA A 9 -7.92 -2.88 2.44
CA ALA A 9 -8.12 -2.23 1.14
C ALA A 9 -8.99 -0.96 1.26
N VAL A 10 -10.13 -1.05 1.97
CA VAL A 10 -11.02 0.09 2.24
C VAL A 10 -10.34 1.21 3.05
N LEU A 11 -9.36 0.87 3.89
CA LEU A 11 -8.58 1.88 4.60
C LEU A 11 -7.58 2.56 3.66
N LEU A 12 -6.84 1.77 2.88
CA LEU A 12 -5.83 2.26 1.94
C LEU A 12 -6.44 3.11 0.83
N SER A 13 -7.66 2.80 0.38
CA SER A 13 -8.38 3.55 -0.65
C SER A 13 -8.72 4.99 -0.26
N LYS A 14 -8.54 5.36 1.02
CA LYS A 14 -8.80 6.72 1.54
C LYS A 14 -7.56 7.62 1.54
N LEU A 15 -6.39 7.07 1.19
CA LEU A 15 -5.17 7.86 1.08
C LEU A 15 -5.28 8.89 -0.05
N ARG A 16 -4.58 10.01 0.12
CA ARG A 16 -4.49 11.03 -0.93
C ARG A 16 -3.70 10.46 -2.11
N VAL A 17 -4.14 10.79 -3.30
CA VAL A 17 -3.46 10.45 -4.56
C VAL A 17 -2.61 11.63 -5.04
N PHE A 18 -1.80 11.41 -6.08
CA PHE A 18 -1.08 12.51 -6.73
C PHE A 18 -2.05 13.54 -7.32
N GLU A 19 -1.89 14.82 -6.96
CA GLU A 19 -2.69 15.91 -7.55
C GLU A 19 -2.25 16.22 -9.00
N ALA A 20 -0.94 16.12 -9.27
CA ALA A 20 -0.34 16.38 -10.58
C ALA A 20 0.73 15.31 -10.91
N PRO A 21 0.32 14.11 -11.36
CA PRO A 21 1.24 12.99 -11.60
C PRO A 21 2.21 13.27 -12.74
N LYS A 22 3.50 12.97 -12.51
CA LYS A 22 4.55 13.06 -13.53
C LYS A 22 4.63 11.75 -14.30
N LEU A 23 4.15 11.76 -15.55
CA LEU A 23 4.17 10.60 -16.45
C LEU A 23 5.58 10.02 -16.64
N LYS A 24 6.60 10.88 -16.80
CA LYS A 24 7.99 10.45 -17.00
C LYS A 24 8.59 9.69 -15.81
N ALA A 25 8.00 9.84 -14.64
CA ALA A 25 8.39 9.13 -13.42
C ALA A 25 7.38 8.04 -13.04
N GLU A 26 6.43 7.73 -13.94
CA GLU A 26 5.40 6.71 -13.74
C GLU A 26 4.61 6.88 -12.44
N GLN A 27 4.26 8.11 -12.09
CA GLN A 27 3.50 8.39 -10.87
C GLN A 27 2.03 7.97 -11.02
N TYR A 28 1.72 6.74 -10.65
CA TYR A 28 0.37 6.25 -10.36
C TYR A 28 0.31 5.72 -8.94
N THR A 29 -0.86 5.78 -8.33
CA THR A 29 -1.09 5.20 -7.00
C THR A 29 -1.37 3.71 -7.17
N THR A 30 -0.75 2.87 -6.34
CA THR A 30 -1.06 1.44 -6.28
C THR A 30 -2.55 1.27 -5.99
N ASP A 31 -3.21 0.33 -6.67
CA ASP A 31 -4.59 0.01 -6.37
C ASP A 31 -4.71 -0.57 -4.95
N SER A 32 -5.72 -0.14 -4.19
CA SER A 32 -5.86 -0.51 -2.78
C SER A 32 -6.11 -2.01 -2.55
N GLU A 33 -6.75 -2.71 -3.49
CA GLU A 33 -6.93 -4.16 -3.38
C GLU A 33 -5.62 -4.91 -3.62
N ILE A 34 -4.78 -4.40 -4.53
CA ILE A 34 -3.44 -4.93 -4.79
C ILE A 34 -2.54 -4.69 -3.57
N ALA A 35 -2.48 -3.45 -3.07
CA ALA A 35 -1.68 -3.10 -1.90
C ALA A 35 -2.09 -3.93 -0.67
N ALA A 36 -3.40 -4.06 -0.42
CA ALA A 36 -3.89 -4.89 0.66
C ALA A 36 -3.55 -6.37 0.47
N ALA A 37 -3.57 -6.92 -0.75
CA ALA A 37 -3.18 -8.30 -0.99
C ALA A 37 -1.69 -8.55 -0.64
N VAL A 38 -0.80 -7.65 -1.07
CA VAL A 38 0.64 -7.75 -0.80
C VAL A 38 0.92 -7.62 0.70
N LEU A 39 0.38 -6.59 1.35
CA LEU A 39 0.58 -6.35 2.78
C LEU A 39 -0.02 -7.45 3.65
N TRP A 40 -1.21 -7.95 3.28
CA TRP A 40 -1.85 -9.04 4.02
C TRP A 40 -1.07 -10.35 3.92
N GLN A 41 -0.51 -10.64 2.74
CA GLN A 41 0.36 -11.80 2.55
C GLN A 41 1.65 -11.67 3.37
N ALA A 42 2.33 -10.52 3.30
CA ALA A 42 3.56 -10.28 4.06
C ALA A 42 3.30 -10.32 5.58
N TYR A 43 2.16 -9.80 6.05
CA TYR A 43 1.73 -9.94 7.44
C TYR A 43 1.54 -11.40 7.83
N TYR A 44 0.84 -12.20 7.00
CA TYR A 44 0.62 -13.62 7.25
C TYR A 44 1.93 -14.41 7.32
N LEU A 45 2.91 -14.05 6.49
CA LEU A 45 4.25 -14.64 6.46
C LEU A 45 5.18 -14.14 7.59
N ARG A 46 4.74 -13.19 8.42
CA ARG A 46 5.55 -12.56 9.48
C ARG A 46 6.76 -11.77 8.95
N ASP A 47 6.61 -11.19 7.77
CA ASP A 47 7.65 -10.37 7.11
C ASP A 47 7.50 -8.87 7.41
N ILE A 48 6.53 -8.48 8.25
CA ILE A 48 6.29 -7.08 8.64
C ILE A 48 6.64 -6.84 10.12
N GLU A 49 6.08 -7.65 11.02
CA GLU A 49 6.20 -7.44 12.46
C GLU A 49 7.65 -7.60 12.93
N ASN A 50 8.16 -6.62 13.68
CA ASN A 50 9.56 -6.56 14.15
C ASN A 50 10.61 -6.59 13.02
N ARG A 51 10.26 -6.10 11.83
CA ARG A 51 11.17 -5.93 10.70
C ARG A 51 11.40 -4.44 10.41
N THR A 52 12.56 -4.13 9.87
CA THR A 52 12.82 -2.83 9.22
C THR A 52 12.42 -2.96 7.75
N ILE A 53 11.44 -2.16 7.32
CA ILE A 53 10.91 -2.19 5.96
C ILE A 53 11.41 -0.98 5.17
N ALA A 54 11.85 -1.23 3.94
CA ALA A 54 12.16 -0.19 2.96
C ALA A 54 11.07 -0.16 1.88
N ASP A 55 10.41 0.97 1.71
CA ASP A 55 9.44 1.23 0.64
C ASP A 55 10.12 2.02 -0.48
N LEU A 56 10.44 1.32 -1.57
CA LEU A 56 11.21 1.87 -2.69
C LEU A 56 10.26 2.35 -3.78
N GLY A 57 10.30 3.66 -4.06
CA GLY A 57 9.31 4.27 -4.94
C GLY A 57 7.99 4.56 -4.22
N SER A 58 8.04 4.88 -2.93
CA SER A 58 6.91 5.01 -2.01
C SER A 58 5.75 5.89 -2.51
N GLY A 59 6.00 6.83 -3.42
CA GLY A 59 4.94 7.58 -4.10
C GLY A 59 3.97 8.26 -3.13
N THR A 60 2.70 7.82 -3.10
CA THR A 60 1.67 8.33 -2.17
C THR A 60 1.65 7.65 -0.80
N GLY A 61 2.55 6.67 -0.57
CA GLY A 61 2.72 5.95 0.68
C GLY A 61 1.62 4.93 0.96
N ILE A 62 1.08 4.32 -0.10
CA ILE A 62 0.13 3.20 0.01
C ILE A 62 0.88 1.88 0.19
#